data_AF-V6Q400-F1
#
_entry.id   AF-V6Q400-F1
#
_cell.length_a   1.000
_cell.length_b   1.000
_cell.length_c   1.000
_cell.angle_alpha   90.00
_cell.angle_beta   90.00
_cell.angle_gamma   90.00
#
_symmetry.space_group_name_H-M   'P 1'
#
loop_
_entity.id
_entity.type
_entity.pdbx_description
1 polymer ?
#
loop_
_entity_poly.entity_id
_entity_poly.type
_entity_poly.pdbx_seq_one_letter_code
_entity_poly.pdbx_strand_id
1 'polypeptide(L)'
;MCLLLPSRKLTQLIVHFKKYPNPNDVKLLVTDMNAAYFQLTKSVFTSAKIIIDRFHVVKHCNKAFQDFRIKEMKRLKQQNNQIGYLKLKANWRRLTKDRMSINHSEYKTWRSFRAPHYPYQT
;
A
#
# COMPACT_ATOMS: atom_id res chain seq x y z
N MET A 1 12.93 20.21 -2.90
CA MET A 1 13.41 20.58 -1.56
C MET A 1 12.71 19.67 -0.55
N CYS A 2 13.41 18.69 0.04
CA CYS A 2 12.83 17.80 1.05
C CYS A 2 12.98 18.47 2.41
N LEU A 3 11.89 19.03 2.95
CA LEU A 3 11.91 19.67 4.27
C LEU A 3 11.87 18.59 5.35
N LEU A 4 12.91 18.54 6.19
CA LEU A 4 12.89 17.71 7.39
C LEU A 4 11.90 18.32 8.39
N LEU A 5 10.79 17.62 8.63
CA LEU A 5 9.80 18.07 9.60
C LEU A 5 10.31 17.80 11.03
N PRO A 6 10.14 18.75 11.96
CA PRO A 6 10.66 18.62 13.33
C PRO A 6 9.92 17.55 14.14
N SER A 7 8.69 17.20 13.76
CA SER A 7 7.84 16.22 14.45
C SER A 7 6.61 15.88 13.61
N ARG A 8 5.93 14.78 13.98
CA ARG A 8 4.61 14.40 13.45
C ARG A 8 3.44 14.92 14.29
N LYS A 9 3.70 15.55 15.44
CA LYS A 9 2.67 16.09 16.32
C LYS A 9 2.03 17.34 15.69
N LEU A 10 0.70 17.40 15.66
CA LEU A 10 -0.06 18.48 15.04
C LEU A 10 0.36 19.88 15.54
N THR A 11 0.51 20.05 16.85
CA THR A 11 0.89 21.33 17.46
C THR A 11 2.22 21.86 16.92
N GLN A 12 3.21 20.99 16.79
CA GLN A 12 4.53 21.34 16.27
C GLN A 12 4.49 21.59 14.76
N LEU A 13 3.67 20.85 14.01
CA LEU A 13 3.48 21.09 12.58
C LEU A 13 2.81 22.44 12.31
N ILE A 14 1.77 22.82 13.07
CA ILE A 14 1.11 24.13 12.94
C ILE A 14 2.13 25.25 13.18
N VAL A 15 2.90 25.17 14.27
CA VAL A 15 3.92 26.17 14.59
C VAL A 15 5.00 26.23 13.50
N HIS A 16 5.41 25.09 12.95
CA HIS A 16 6.39 25.03 11.87
C HIS A 16 5.87 25.70 10.60
N PHE A 17 4.67 25.35 10.14
CA PHE A 17 4.14 25.84 8.87
C PHE A 17 3.65 27.30 8.93
N LYS A 18 3.24 27.81 10.09
CA LYS A 18 2.91 29.24 10.28
C LYS A 18 4.09 30.19 10.11
N LYS A 19 5.33 29.70 10.15
CA LYS A 19 6.53 30.51 9.90
C LYS A 19 6.66 30.93 8.43
N TYR A 20 5.97 30.22 7.53
CA TYR A 20 6.01 30.54 6.11
C TYR A 20 4.93 31.59 5.78
N PRO A 21 5.27 32.62 4.99
CA PRO A 21 4.43 33.81 4.85
C PRO A 21 3.15 33.55 4.06
N ASN A 22 3.14 32.56 3.16
CA ASN A 22 2.07 32.40 2.17
C ASN A 22 1.40 31.02 2.22
N PRO A 23 0.77 30.63 3.34
CA PRO A 23 0.08 29.34 3.41
C PRO A 23 -1.16 29.28 2.49
N ASN A 24 -1.75 30.43 2.17
CA ASN A 24 -2.93 30.54 1.29
C ASN A 24 -2.61 30.26 -0.19
N ASP A 25 -1.34 30.37 -0.59
CA ASP A 25 -0.90 30.08 -1.97
C ASP A 25 -0.78 28.58 -2.23
N VAL A 26 -0.82 27.75 -1.18
CA VAL A 26 -0.74 26.31 -1.30
C VAL A 26 -2.05 25.76 -1.87
N LYS A 27 -1.97 25.24 -3.10
CA LYS A 27 -3.13 24.65 -3.81
C LYS A 27 -3.34 23.18 -3.48
N LEU A 28 -2.27 22.44 -3.29
CA LEU A 28 -2.28 20.99 -3.11
C LEU A 28 -1.36 20.60 -1.95
N LEU A 29 -1.88 19.77 -1.04
CA LEU A 29 -1.10 19.11 -0.01
C LEU A 29 -1.12 17.60 -0.28
N VAL A 30 -0.01 17.07 -0.77
CA VAL A 30 0.19 15.62 -0.90
C VAL A 30 0.77 15.11 0.41
N THR A 31 0.07 14.20 1.07
CA THR A 31 0.47 13.73 2.39
C THR A 31 0.20 12.24 2.58
N ASP A 32 0.82 11.67 3.61
CA ASP A 32 0.52 10.32 4.05
C ASP A 32 -0.89 10.24 4.67
N MET A 33 -1.30 9.06 5.15
CA MET A 33 -2.61 8.86 5.76
C MET A 33 -2.69 9.35 7.24
N ASN A 34 -1.78 10.22 7.69
CA ASN A 34 -1.79 10.72 9.07
C ASN A 34 -2.88 11.78 9.29
N ALA A 35 -3.77 11.52 10.26
CA ALA A 35 -4.85 12.39 10.69
C ALA A 35 -4.41 13.83 11.03
N ALA A 36 -3.17 14.02 11.49
CA ALA A 36 -2.65 15.36 11.81
C ALA A 36 -2.64 16.28 10.58
N TYR A 37 -2.30 15.79 9.38
CA TYR A 37 -2.27 16.65 8.20
C TYR A 37 -3.67 17.04 7.71
N PHE A 38 -4.67 16.18 7.95
CA PHE A 38 -6.07 16.54 7.69
C PHE A 38 -6.50 17.74 8.55
N GLN A 39 -6.10 17.76 9.83
CA GLN A 39 -6.38 18.89 10.72
C GLN A 39 -5.54 20.13 10.38
N LEU A 40 -4.35 19.93 9.81
CA LEU A 40 -3.47 21.01 9.41
C LEU A 40 -4.03 21.82 8.22
N THR A 41 -4.71 21.17 7.28
CA THR A 41 -5.38 21.92 6.19
C THR A 41 -6.49 22.82 6.69
N LYS A 42 -7.22 22.42 7.73
CA LYS A 42 -8.26 23.26 8.33
C LYS A 42 -7.70 24.49 9.07
N SER A 43 -6.42 24.47 9.47
CA SER A 43 -5.84 25.50 10.34
C SER A 43 -4.76 26.35 9.70
N VAL A 44 -3.98 25.79 8.76
CA VAL A 44 -2.87 26.47 8.10
C VAL A 44 -3.12 26.59 6.60
N PHE A 45 -3.42 25.49 5.92
CA PHE A 45 -3.60 25.46 4.46
C PHE A 45 -5.08 25.38 4.06
N THR A 46 -5.86 26.38 4.44
CA THR A 46 -7.32 26.38 4.26
C THR A 46 -7.75 26.35 2.80
N SER A 47 -6.94 26.90 1.90
CA SER A 47 -7.17 26.88 0.44
C SER A 47 -6.69 25.60 -0.26
N ALA A 48 -5.95 24.72 0.43
CA ALA A 48 -5.32 23.57 -0.18
C ALA A 48 -6.25 22.35 -0.28
N LYS A 49 -6.21 21.65 -1.42
CA LYS A 49 -6.82 20.32 -1.55
C LYS A 49 -5.86 19.25 -1.03
N ILE A 50 -6.37 18.33 -0.22
CA ILE A 50 -5.60 17.19 0.29
C ILE A 50 -5.59 16.08 -0.75
N ILE A 51 -4.40 15.53 -1.01
CA ILE A 51 -4.19 14.35 -1.83
C ILE A 51 -3.45 13.31 -0.98
N ILE A 52 -3.96 12.10 -0.94
CA ILE A 52 -3.28 10.97 -0.29
C ILE A 52 -2.16 10.47 -1.22
N ASP A 53 -0.96 10.35 -0.68
CA ASP A 53 0.18 9.78 -1.39
C ASP A 53 -0.09 8.30 -1.73
N ARG A 54 -0.03 8.00 -3.03
CA ARG A 54 -0.24 6.66 -3.60
C ARG A 54 0.75 5.63 -3.06
N PHE A 55 1.99 6.05 -2.73
CA PHE A 55 2.98 5.16 -2.16
C PHE A 55 2.49 4.55 -0.84
N HIS A 56 1.88 5.37 0.02
CA HIS A 56 1.35 4.92 1.31
C HIS A 56 0.19 3.94 1.12
N VAL A 57 -0.72 4.21 0.18
CA VAL A 57 -1.82 3.29 -0.16
C VAL A 57 -1.27 1.92 -0.58
N VAL A 58 -0.37 1.90 -1.55
CA VAL A 58 0.24 0.64 -2.05
C VAL A 58 1.00 -0.08 -0.93
N LYS A 59 1.74 0.66 -0.10
CA LYS A 59 2.44 0.11 1.07
C LYS A 59 1.48 -0.55 2.06
N HIS A 60 0.36 0.10 2.38
CA HIS A 60 -0.65 -0.45 3.30
C HIS A 60 -1.34 -1.69 2.72
N CYS A 61 -1.70 -1.67 1.43
CA CYS A 61 -2.23 -2.85 0.74
C CYS A 61 -1.25 -4.03 0.79
N ASN A 62 0.03 -3.79 0.45
CA ASN A 62 1.06 -4.83 0.49
C ASN A 62 1.23 -5.40 1.90
N LYS A 63 1.22 -4.55 2.94
CA LYS A 63 1.28 -4.99 4.33
C LYS A 63 0.10 -5.88 4.70
N ALA A 64 -1.12 -5.48 4.35
CA ALA A 64 -2.34 -6.24 4.62
C ALA A 64 -2.31 -7.62 3.93
N PHE A 65 -1.87 -7.69 2.67
CA PHE A 65 -1.70 -8.96 1.97
C PHE A 65 -0.65 -9.87 2.63
N GLN A 66 0.47 -9.32 3.09
CA GLN A 66 1.48 -10.11 3.80
C GLN A 66 0.96 -10.66 5.12
N ASP A 67 0.25 -9.84 5.90
CA ASP A 67 -0.32 -10.23 7.18
C ASP A 67 -1.38 -11.34 7.00
N PHE A 68 -2.26 -11.17 6.00
CA PHE A 68 -3.24 -12.19 5.62
C PHE A 68 -2.56 -13.50 5.16
N ARG A 69 -1.54 -13.41 4.30
CA ARG A 69 -0.77 -14.58 3.85
C ARG A 69 -0.18 -15.35 5.02
N ILE A 70 0.43 -14.65 5.99
CA ILE A 70 1.02 -15.28 7.19
C ILE A 70 -0.07 -15.96 8.02
N LYS A 71 -1.22 -15.29 8.23
CA LYS A 71 -2.37 -15.85 8.94
C LYS A 71 -2.88 -17.14 8.27
N GLU A 72 -3.09 -17.12 6.96
CA GLU A 72 -3.53 -18.29 6.21
C GLU A 72 -2.50 -19.42 6.20
N MET A 73 -1.22 -19.10 6.10
CA MET A 73 -0.16 -20.11 6.22
C MET A 73 -0.18 -20.80 7.59
N LYS A 74 -0.38 -20.06 8.68
CA LYS A 74 -0.52 -20.66 10.02
C LYS A 74 -1.74 -21.59 10.10
N ARG A 75 -2.88 -21.15 9.56
CA ARG A 75 -4.12 -21.96 9.50
C ARG A 75 -3.92 -23.24 8.69
N LEU A 76 -3.29 -23.17 7.53
CA LEU A 76 -3.01 -24.33 6.67
C LEU A 76 -2.04 -25.32 7.33
N LYS A 77 -1.04 -24.80 8.06
CA LYS A 77 -0.11 -25.64 8.84
C LYS A 77 -0.86 -26.40 9.94
N GLN A 78 -1.79 -25.77 10.64
CA GLN A 78 -2.61 -26.42 11.67
C GLN A 78 -3.53 -27.51 11.09
N GLN A 79 -3.99 -27.33 9.86
CA GLN A 79 -4.83 -28.30 9.15
C GLN A 79 -4.03 -29.43 8.46
N ASN A 80 -2.71 -29.53 8.69
CA ASN A 80 -1.82 -30.45 7.96
C ASN A 80 -1.87 -30.30 6.43
N ASN A 81 -2.31 -29.16 5.90
CA ASN A 81 -2.36 -28.88 4.46
C ASN A 81 -1.02 -28.31 3.97
N GLN A 82 -0.04 -29.20 3.85
CA GLN A 82 1.32 -28.84 3.44
C GLN A 82 1.37 -28.26 2.02
N ILE A 83 0.55 -28.78 1.10
CA ILE A 83 0.51 -28.33 -0.29
C ILE A 83 0.04 -26.87 -0.36
N GLY A 84 -1.06 -26.53 0.32
CA GLY A 84 -1.57 -25.15 0.39
C GLY A 84 -0.57 -24.19 1.02
N TYR A 85 0.08 -24.61 2.11
CA TYR A 85 1.13 -23.84 2.77
C TYR A 85 2.28 -23.51 1.80
N LEU A 86 2.79 -24.51 1.07
CA LEU A 86 3.88 -24.34 0.11
C LEU A 86 3.48 -23.44 -1.06
N LYS A 87 2.24 -23.52 -1.56
CA LYS A 87 1.74 -22.59 -2.59
C LYS A 87 1.88 -21.13 -2.15
N LEU A 88 1.41 -20.80 -0.94
CA LEU A 88 1.50 -19.44 -0.41
C LEU A 88 2.94 -19.03 -0.09
N LYS A 89 3.76 -19.95 0.43
CA LYS A 89 5.17 -19.69 0.73
C LYS A 89 6.00 -19.44 -0.53
N ALA A 90 5.83 -20.23 -1.58
CA ALA A 90 6.62 -20.11 -2.81
C ALA A 90 6.18 -18.93 -3.69
N ASN A 91 4.89 -18.58 -3.69
CA ASN A 91 4.33 -17.60 -4.60
C ASN A 91 4.09 -16.21 -3.98
N TRP A 92 4.61 -15.95 -2.77
CA TRP A 92 4.35 -14.72 -2.02
C TRP A 92 4.65 -13.43 -2.80
N ARG A 93 5.70 -13.42 -3.65
CA ARG A 93 6.09 -12.26 -4.47
C ARG A 93 5.08 -11.93 -5.57
N ARG A 94 4.27 -12.90 -6.00
CA ARG A 94 3.27 -12.69 -7.06
C ARG A 94 2.13 -11.80 -6.62
N LEU A 95 1.76 -11.88 -5.34
CA LEU A 95 0.70 -11.07 -4.74
C LEU A 95 1.07 -9.58 -4.71
N THR A 96 2.35 -9.25 -4.76
CA THR A 96 2.87 -7.88 -4.72
C THR A 96 3.59 -7.50 -6.01
N LYS A 97 3.34 -8.23 -7.10
CA LYS A 97 3.97 -7.96 -8.39
C LYS A 97 3.35 -6.72 -9.02
N ASP A 98 4.17 -5.86 -9.62
CA ASP A 98 3.67 -4.69 -10.34
C ASP A 98 2.77 -5.14 -11.49
N ARG A 99 1.58 -4.53 -11.57
CA ARG A 99 0.56 -4.80 -12.59
C ARG A 99 1.15 -4.73 -14.01
N MET A 100 2.00 -3.74 -14.27
CA MET A 100 2.59 -3.55 -15.61
C MET A 100 3.54 -4.69 -16.02
N SER A 101 4.03 -5.45 -15.04
CA SER A 101 4.93 -6.59 -15.25
C SER A 101 4.20 -7.94 -15.27
N ILE A 102 2.87 -7.95 -15.19
CA ILE A 102 2.05 -9.18 -15.22
C ILE A 102 1.79 -9.57 -16.68
N ASN A 103 2.24 -10.77 -17.06
CA ASN A 103 1.91 -11.37 -18.35
C ASN A 103 0.57 -12.11 -18.22
N HIS A 104 -0.43 -11.70 -19.01
CA HIS A 104 -1.77 -12.31 -19.08
C HIS A 104 -1.95 -13.23 -20.30
N SER A 105 -1.00 -13.22 -21.23
CA SER A 105 -1.05 -13.94 -22.50
C SER A 105 -0.42 -15.32 -22.41
N GLU A 106 0.64 -15.47 -21.60
CA GLU A 106 1.35 -16.72 -21.41
C GLU A 106 0.96 -17.39 -20.09
N TYR A 107 0.31 -18.55 -20.20
CA TYR A 107 0.04 -19.41 -19.06
C TYR A 107 1.21 -20.36 -18.83
N LYS A 108 1.73 -20.35 -17.61
CA LYS A 108 2.80 -21.27 -17.17
C LYS A 108 2.24 -22.27 -16.17
N THR A 109 2.61 -23.53 -16.33
CA THR A 109 2.37 -24.56 -15.31
C THR A 109 3.32 -24.29 -14.14
N TRP A 110 2.77 -24.28 -12.93
CA TRP A 110 3.55 -24.03 -11.71
C TRP A 110 3.54 -25.26 -10.83
N ARG A 111 4.70 -25.60 -10.25
CA ARG A 111 4.75 -26.61 -9.19
C ARG A 111 3.77 -26.18 -8.09
N SER A 112 2.92 -27.11 -7.67
CA SER A 112 1.82 -26.92 -6.72
C SER A 112 0.51 -26.32 -7.27
N PHE A 113 0.39 -25.99 -8.55
CA PHE A 113 -0.91 -25.69 -9.17
C PHE A 113 -1.27 -26.79 -10.18
N ARG A 114 -2.57 -27.09 -10.32
CA ARG A 114 -3.01 -28.03 -11.37
C ARG A 114 -2.67 -27.42 -12.72
N ALA A 115 -2.22 -28.26 -13.66
CA ALA A 115 -2.06 -27.83 -15.03
C ALA A 115 -3.42 -27.30 -15.55
N PRO A 116 -3.45 -26.22 -16.35
CA PRO A 116 -4.66 -25.82 -17.03
C PRO A 116 -5.15 -26.98 -17.90
N HIS A 117 -6.42 -27.37 -17.77
CA HIS A 117 -7.05 -28.22 -18.77
C HIS A 117 -7.38 -27.34 -19.98
N TYR A 118 -6.68 -27.55 -21.09
CA TYR A 118 -7.03 -27.00 -22.40
C TYR A 118 -7.90 -28.02 -23.16
N PRO A 119 -8.78 -27.58 -24.09
CA PRO A 119 -9.03 -26.20 -24.53
C PRO A 119 -10.28 -25.58 -23.89
N TYR A 120 -10.37 -24.25 -23.91
CA TYR A 120 -11.63 -23.54 -23.70
C TYR A 120 -12.57 -23.95 -24.82
N GLN A 121 -13.63 -24.71 -24.52
CA GLN A 121 -14.73 -24.88 -25.45
C GLN A 121 -15.46 -23.53 -25.55
N THR A 122 -15.28 -22.90 -26.71
CA THR A 122 -16.03 -21.79 -27.35
C THR A 122 -16.60 -20.70 -26.45
#